data_AF-A0A1H1LFN0-F1
#
_entry.id   AF-A0A1H1LFN0-F1
#
_cell.length_a   1.000
_cell.length_b   1.000
_cell.length_c   1.000
_cell.angle_alpha   90.00
_cell.angle_beta   90.00
_cell.angle_gamma   90.00
#
_symmetry.space_group_name_H-M   'P 1'
#
loop_
_entity.id
_entity.type
_entity.pdbx_description
1 polymer ?
#
loop_
_entity_poly.entity_id
_entity_poly.type
_entity_poly.pdbx_seq_one_letter_code
_entity_poly.pdbx_strand_id
1 'polypeptide(L)'
;MQEHPVTEGASVSPDQLIDVYCAGAVDTTPWRVITDEVMGGVSTASLQQGERLGSPCTCLHGRTRLENDGGFVQMKHPVAPDVKTANYTGIFVELAGPAHEYELRVKTSQLDKPWQSFRHTLAVTPAWTRFIVPYSELHPHRTEATLAPESILSVAIVAIGTAFDVDVGVRRLGFYR
;
A
#
# COMPACT_ATOMS: atom_id res chain seq x y z
N MET A 1 18.55 16.73 -7.91
CA MET A 1 17.64 17.61 -7.15
C MET A 1 16.69 16.69 -6.41
N GLN A 2 16.94 16.41 -5.13
CA GLN A 2 16.08 15.50 -4.36
C GLN A 2 14.80 16.26 -4.00
N GLU A 3 13.75 16.06 -4.77
CA GLU A 3 12.45 16.63 -4.45
C GLU A 3 11.88 15.88 -3.24
N HIS A 4 11.77 16.59 -2.12
CA HIS A 4 11.09 16.08 -0.94
C HIS A 4 9.62 15.82 -1.30
N PRO A 5 9.08 14.62 -1.00
CA PRO A 5 7.68 14.34 -1.31
C PRO A 5 6.78 15.28 -0.52
N VAL A 6 5.63 15.64 -1.11
CA VAL A 6 4.52 16.25 -0.37
C VAL A 6 4.15 15.30 0.77
N THR A 7 3.83 15.80 1.96
CA THR A 7 3.44 14.94 3.09
C THR A 7 1.97 15.14 3.39
N GLU A 8 1.22 14.04 3.43
CA GLU A 8 -0.17 13.99 3.89
C GLU A 8 -0.23 13.20 5.21
N GLY A 9 -0.97 13.74 6.18
CA GLY A 9 -1.06 13.19 7.54
C GLY A 9 -0.14 13.92 8.53
N ALA A 10 0.22 13.23 9.62
CA ALA A 10 1.00 13.82 10.71
C ALA A 10 2.42 14.22 10.25
N SER A 11 2.95 15.30 10.83
CA SER A 11 4.35 15.69 10.61
C SER A 11 5.28 14.77 11.40
N VAL A 12 6.09 13.98 10.70
CA VAL A 12 7.03 13.01 11.27
C VAL A 12 8.44 13.32 10.76
N SER A 13 9.41 13.33 11.67
CA SER A 13 10.80 13.62 11.30
C SER A 13 11.39 12.49 10.45
N PRO A 14 12.28 12.78 9.49
CA PRO A 14 12.90 11.73 8.66
C PRO A 14 13.59 10.62 9.45
N ASP A 15 14.21 10.95 10.59
CA ASP A 15 14.90 9.98 11.46
C ASP A 15 13.95 9.01 12.19
N GLN A 16 12.66 9.32 12.20
CA GLN A 16 11.60 8.46 12.76
C GLN A 16 11.01 7.52 11.72
N LEU A 17 11.35 7.66 10.43
CA LEU A 17 10.87 6.81 9.35
C LEU A 17 11.78 5.58 9.21
N ILE A 18 11.23 4.41 9.49
CA ILE A 18 11.95 3.13 9.36
C ILE A 18 11.43 2.40 8.12
N ASP A 19 12.26 2.38 7.07
CA ASP A 19 11.95 1.68 5.82
C ASP A 19 11.94 0.16 6.05
N VAL A 20 10.88 -0.49 5.59
CA VAL A 20 10.86 -1.95 5.34
C VAL A 20 11.00 -2.27 3.85
N TYR A 21 10.83 -1.26 3.01
CA TYR A 21 11.03 -1.31 1.57
C TYR A 21 11.48 0.05 1.05
N CYS A 22 12.54 0.06 0.25
CA CYS A 22 13.01 1.20 -0.51
C CYS A 22 13.35 0.75 -1.93
N ALA A 23 12.70 1.34 -2.93
CA ALA A 23 12.94 1.02 -4.32
C ALA A 23 14.37 1.36 -4.75
N GLY A 24 14.97 0.50 -5.58
CA GLY A 24 16.37 0.63 -6.00
C GLY A 24 17.39 0.07 -4.99
N ALA A 25 16.98 -0.27 -3.76
CA ALA A 25 17.84 -0.95 -2.79
C ALA A 25 17.76 -2.50 -2.88
N VAL A 26 16.86 -3.02 -3.72
CA VAL A 26 16.61 -4.47 -3.88
C VAL A 26 16.62 -4.87 -5.36
N ASP A 27 17.32 -5.97 -5.67
CA ASP A 27 17.42 -6.51 -7.03
C ASP A 27 16.12 -7.13 -7.54
N THR A 28 15.27 -7.59 -6.62
CA THR A 28 13.96 -8.16 -6.92
C THR A 28 12.90 -7.53 -6.03
N THR A 29 11.70 -7.32 -6.59
CA THR A 29 10.61 -6.70 -5.84
C THR A 29 9.99 -7.70 -4.86
N PRO A 30 9.92 -7.39 -3.55
CA PRO A 30 9.23 -8.24 -2.56
C PRO A 30 7.70 -8.15 -2.66
N TRP A 31 7.20 -7.25 -3.50
CA TRP A 31 5.79 -7.01 -3.73
C TRP A 31 5.17 -8.15 -4.56
N ARG A 32 3.91 -8.48 -4.25
CA ARG A 32 3.13 -9.49 -4.99
C ARG A 32 1.87 -8.87 -5.57
N VAL A 33 1.58 -9.14 -6.84
CA VAL A 33 0.29 -8.79 -7.46
C VAL A 33 -0.76 -9.80 -7.03
N ILE A 34 -1.95 -9.31 -6.71
CA ILE A 34 -3.17 -10.11 -6.63
C ILE A 34 -4.28 -9.34 -7.33
N THR A 35 -5.06 -10.02 -8.16
CA THR A 35 -6.20 -9.49 -8.91
C THR A 35 -7.50 -10.09 -8.38
N ASP A 36 -8.63 -9.57 -8.83
CA ASP A 36 -9.97 -10.13 -8.60
C ASP A 36 -10.24 -11.45 -9.35
N GLU A 37 -9.31 -11.92 -10.20
CA GLU A 37 -9.38 -13.23 -10.86
C GLU A 37 -9.54 -14.39 -9.86
N VAL A 38 -9.08 -14.21 -8.62
CA VAL A 38 -9.29 -15.17 -7.52
C VAL A 38 -10.77 -15.37 -7.16
N MET A 39 -11.63 -14.43 -7.54
CA MET A 39 -13.10 -14.47 -7.40
C MET A 39 -13.83 -14.63 -8.75
N GLY A 40 -13.10 -14.81 -9.86
CA GLY A 40 -13.68 -14.88 -11.21
C GLY A 40 -13.74 -13.53 -11.95
N GLY A 41 -13.19 -12.47 -11.36
CA GLY A 41 -13.02 -11.16 -12.00
C GLY A 41 -12.07 -11.21 -13.20
N VAL A 42 -12.03 -10.13 -13.97
CA VAL A 42 -11.22 -10.01 -15.20
C VAL A 42 -10.30 -8.78 -15.16
N SER A 43 -10.01 -8.26 -13.96
CA SER A 43 -9.01 -7.21 -13.81
C SER A 43 -7.61 -7.77 -14.02
N THR A 44 -6.76 -7.00 -14.68
CA THR A 44 -5.37 -7.39 -14.96
C THR A 44 -4.41 -6.46 -14.25
N ALA A 45 -3.28 -6.99 -13.79
CA ALA A 45 -2.21 -6.18 -13.24
C ALA A 45 -0.84 -6.85 -13.33
N SER A 46 0.21 -6.03 -13.34
CA SER A 46 1.61 -6.43 -13.30
C SER A 46 2.42 -5.48 -12.41
N LEU A 47 3.55 -5.98 -11.90
CA LEU A 47 4.55 -5.15 -11.22
C LEU A 47 5.76 -4.98 -12.12
N GLN A 48 6.26 -3.76 -12.16
CA GLN A 48 7.49 -3.44 -12.87
C GLN A 48 8.35 -2.54 -12.00
N GLN A 49 9.62 -2.91 -11.80
CA GLN A 49 10.61 -1.98 -11.27
C GLN A 49 10.95 -0.97 -12.38
N GLY A 50 11.02 0.30 -12.01
CA GLY A 50 11.27 1.38 -12.96
C GLY A 50 11.61 2.67 -12.25
N GLU A 51 11.42 3.77 -12.96
CA GLU A 51 11.64 5.11 -12.46
C GLU A 51 10.40 5.96 -12.73
N ARG A 52 10.01 6.79 -11.76
CA ARG A 52 8.94 7.77 -11.89
C ARG A 52 9.39 9.08 -11.28
N LEU A 53 9.26 10.16 -12.04
CA LEU A 53 9.68 11.51 -11.61
C LEU A 53 11.13 11.52 -11.08
N GLY A 54 12.07 10.89 -11.79
CA GLY A 54 13.48 10.86 -11.40
C GLY A 54 13.82 10.00 -10.18
N SER A 55 12.87 9.18 -9.69
CA SER A 55 13.07 8.31 -8.52
C SER A 55 12.79 6.85 -8.85
N PRO A 56 13.63 5.90 -8.42
CA PRO A 56 13.33 4.47 -8.50
C PRO A 56 12.00 4.14 -7.81
N CYS A 57 11.20 3.26 -8.40
CA CYS A 57 9.96 2.78 -7.81
C CYS A 57 9.60 1.37 -8.31
N THR A 58 8.71 0.70 -7.59
CA THR A 58 7.94 -0.43 -8.14
C THR A 58 6.56 0.09 -8.55
N CYS A 59 6.25 -0.01 -9.83
CA CYS A 59 4.97 0.40 -10.40
C CYS A 59 4.01 -0.78 -10.47
N LEU A 60 2.79 -0.57 -9.96
CA LEU A 60 1.63 -1.39 -10.26
C LEU A 60 0.94 -0.81 -11.50
N HIS A 61 0.97 -1.57 -12.58
CA HIS A 61 0.25 -1.27 -13.81
C HIS A 61 -0.89 -2.26 -13.99
N GLY A 62 -2.02 -1.81 -14.54
CA GLY A 62 -3.14 -2.71 -14.76
C GLY A 62 -4.41 -1.96 -15.08
N ARG A 63 -5.53 -2.67 -14.97
CA ARG A 63 -6.84 -2.06 -15.13
C ARG A 63 -7.88 -2.82 -14.34
N THR A 64 -8.65 -2.10 -13.54
CA THR A 64 -9.80 -2.69 -12.83
C THR A 64 -11.00 -2.84 -13.78
N ARG A 65 -11.79 -3.89 -13.55
CA ARG A 65 -13.02 -4.25 -14.26
C ARG A 65 -14.07 -4.61 -13.24
N LEU A 66 -15.29 -4.13 -13.42
CA LEU A 66 -16.40 -4.42 -12.49
C LEU A 66 -17.16 -5.69 -12.89
N GLU A 67 -16.84 -6.25 -14.05
CA GLU A 67 -17.38 -7.50 -14.54
C GLU A 67 -17.05 -8.68 -13.59
N ASN A 68 -17.98 -9.63 -13.49
CA ASN A 68 -17.90 -10.82 -12.63
C ASN A 68 -17.67 -10.52 -11.14
N ASP A 69 -18.37 -9.52 -10.61
CA ASP A 69 -18.24 -9.07 -9.21
C ASP A 69 -16.79 -8.70 -8.82
N GLY A 70 -16.01 -8.32 -9.83
CA GLY A 70 -14.63 -7.87 -9.67
C GLY A 70 -14.54 -6.43 -9.18
N GLY A 71 -13.45 -5.78 -9.59
CA GLY A 71 -13.22 -4.38 -9.37
C GLY A 71 -12.04 -4.12 -8.46
N PHE A 72 -11.08 -5.03 -8.34
CA PHE A 72 -9.85 -4.75 -7.60
C PHE A 72 -8.58 -5.36 -8.20
N VAL A 73 -7.49 -4.62 -8.01
CA VAL A 73 -6.12 -5.12 -8.11
C VAL A 73 -5.31 -4.61 -6.93
N GLN A 74 -4.36 -5.40 -6.45
CA GLN A 74 -3.51 -5.02 -5.31
C GLN A 74 -2.07 -5.39 -5.53
N MET A 75 -1.17 -4.55 -5.00
CA MET A 75 0.21 -4.91 -4.75
C MET A 75 0.42 -5.06 -3.24
N LYS A 76 0.85 -6.24 -2.81
CA LYS A 76 0.97 -6.61 -1.41
C LYS A 76 2.44 -6.80 -1.02
N HIS A 77 2.85 -6.12 0.04
CA HIS A 77 4.14 -6.29 0.68
C HIS A 77 3.98 -7.16 1.95
N PRO A 78 4.64 -8.33 2.05
CA PRO A 78 4.69 -9.09 3.29
C PRO A 78 5.53 -8.34 4.33
N VAL A 79 5.08 -8.30 5.58
CA VAL A 79 5.89 -7.77 6.70
C VAL A 79 6.69 -8.93 7.28
N ALA A 80 8.00 -8.76 7.42
CA ALA A 80 8.85 -9.81 7.94
C ALA A 80 8.60 -10.02 9.46
N PRO A 81 8.62 -11.27 9.97
CA PRO A 81 8.26 -11.56 11.37
C PRO A 81 9.17 -10.91 12.44
N ASP A 82 10.38 -10.49 12.06
CA ASP A 82 11.34 -9.81 12.90
C ASP A 82 11.04 -8.31 13.09
N VAL A 83 10.25 -7.71 12.19
CA VAL A 83 9.79 -6.32 12.31
C VAL A 83 8.86 -6.19 13.52
N LYS A 84 9.33 -5.50 14.56
CA LYS A 84 8.55 -5.23 15.78
C LYS A 84 7.56 -4.10 15.58
N THR A 85 6.48 -4.37 14.84
CA THR A 85 5.45 -3.41 14.46
C THR A 85 4.79 -2.69 15.64
N ALA A 86 4.68 -3.33 16.80
CA ALA A 86 4.17 -2.71 18.02
C ALA A 86 5.05 -1.58 18.60
N ASN A 87 6.30 -1.45 18.15
CA ASN A 87 7.19 -0.36 18.57
C ASN A 87 7.02 0.92 17.73
N TYR A 88 5.98 0.99 16.90
CA TYR A 88 5.69 2.08 15.98
C TYR A 88 4.27 2.61 16.22
N THR A 89 4.00 3.80 15.71
CA THR A 89 2.71 4.50 15.86
C THR A 89 1.86 4.44 14.59
N GLY A 90 2.45 4.03 13.46
CA GLY A 90 1.75 3.94 12.19
C GLY A 90 2.62 3.45 11.03
N ILE A 91 2.05 3.55 9.83
CA ILE A 91 2.67 3.18 8.55
C ILE A 91 2.91 4.45 7.75
N PHE A 92 4.02 4.49 7.02
CA PHE A 92 4.16 5.47 5.93
C PHE A 92 4.34 4.76 4.59
N VAL A 93 3.85 5.40 3.53
CA VAL A 93 4.08 4.97 2.16
C VAL A 93 4.25 6.17 1.24
N GLU A 94 5.19 6.08 0.30
CA GLU A 94 5.41 7.12 -0.71
C GLU A 94 4.90 6.64 -2.06
N LEU A 95 3.88 7.33 -2.59
CA LEU A 95 3.19 6.99 -3.83
C LEU A 95 3.22 8.14 -4.85
N ALA A 96 3.18 7.80 -6.12
CA ALA A 96 2.93 8.74 -7.22
C ALA A 96 2.24 8.03 -8.40
N GLY A 97 1.26 8.68 -9.03
CA GLY A 97 0.49 8.13 -10.15
C GLY A 97 -0.54 9.13 -10.67
N PRO A 98 -1.29 8.84 -11.75
CA PRO A 98 -2.46 9.63 -12.11
C PRO A 98 -3.40 9.81 -10.91
N ALA A 99 -4.10 10.95 -10.86
CA ALA A 99 -4.96 11.28 -9.73
C ALA A 99 -6.08 10.25 -9.57
N HIS A 100 -6.06 9.49 -8.48
CA HIS A 100 -7.08 8.51 -8.15
C HIS A 100 -6.98 8.09 -6.68
N GLU A 101 -8.10 7.62 -6.12
CA GLU A 101 -8.11 7.02 -4.80
C GLU A 101 -7.62 5.57 -4.83
N TYR A 102 -6.80 5.23 -3.84
CA TYR A 102 -6.33 3.88 -3.55
C TYR A 102 -6.60 3.57 -2.07
N GLU A 103 -6.67 2.29 -1.71
CA GLU A 103 -6.72 1.89 -0.29
C GLU A 103 -5.36 1.38 0.18
N LEU A 104 -4.88 1.90 1.31
CA LEU A 104 -3.91 1.22 2.16
C LEU A 104 -4.64 0.11 2.91
N ARG A 105 -4.27 -1.15 2.67
CA ARG A 105 -4.90 -2.31 3.31
C ARG A 105 -3.91 -3.06 4.18
N VAL A 106 -4.26 -3.28 5.44
CA VAL A 106 -3.45 -4.03 6.40
C VAL A 106 -4.14 -5.35 6.73
N LYS A 107 -3.38 -6.44 6.64
CA LYS A 107 -3.78 -7.78 7.06
C LYS A 107 -3.02 -8.15 8.33
N THR A 108 -3.74 -8.69 9.30
CA THR A 108 -3.19 -9.17 10.56
C THR A 108 -3.54 -10.64 10.80
N SER A 109 -2.80 -11.32 11.69
CA SER A 109 -3.04 -12.73 12.03
C SER A 109 -4.29 -12.97 12.87
N GLN A 110 -4.84 -11.93 13.51
CA GLN A 110 -6.14 -11.98 14.20
C GLN A 110 -7.36 -12.05 13.25
N LEU A 111 -7.15 -11.92 11.93
CA LEU A 111 -8.24 -11.91 10.95
C LEU A 111 -8.34 -13.25 10.23
N ASP A 112 -9.34 -14.04 10.61
CA ASP A 112 -9.51 -15.41 10.11
C ASP A 112 -10.08 -15.49 8.69
N LYS A 113 -10.78 -14.44 8.22
CA LYS A 113 -11.46 -14.47 6.92
C LYS A 113 -10.68 -13.68 5.86
N PRO A 114 -10.61 -14.14 4.59
CA PRO A 114 -9.82 -13.47 3.56
C PRO A 114 -10.31 -12.04 3.26
N TRP A 115 -11.62 -11.79 3.33
CA TRP A 115 -12.23 -10.47 3.08
C TRP A 115 -12.09 -9.45 4.21
N GLN A 116 -11.62 -9.86 5.39
CA GLN A 116 -11.39 -8.97 6.52
C GLN A 116 -10.06 -8.22 6.39
N SER A 117 -10.04 -6.95 6.79
CA SER A 117 -8.83 -6.12 6.75
C SER A 117 -9.02 -4.85 7.57
N PHE A 118 -7.92 -4.15 7.83
CA PHE A 118 -7.96 -2.73 8.21
C PHE A 118 -7.61 -1.87 6.99
N ARG A 119 -8.25 -0.71 6.83
CA ARG A 119 -8.15 0.11 5.62
C ARG A 119 -8.04 1.60 5.91
N HIS A 120 -7.38 2.31 5.02
CA HIS A 120 -7.35 3.77 4.95
C HIS A 120 -7.30 4.22 3.49
N THR A 121 -7.99 5.30 3.13
CA THR A 121 -8.02 5.82 1.75
C THR A 121 -6.85 6.76 1.51
N LEU A 122 -6.19 6.62 0.36
CA LEU A 122 -5.06 7.44 -0.07
C LEU A 122 -5.44 8.15 -1.38
N ALA A 123 -5.43 9.49 -1.37
CA ALA A 123 -5.64 10.29 -2.56
C ALA A 123 -4.32 10.45 -3.33
N VAL A 124 -4.00 9.51 -4.22
CA VAL A 124 -2.76 9.57 -5.00
C VAL A 124 -2.84 10.70 -6.01
N THR A 125 -1.74 11.43 -6.19
CA THR A 125 -1.60 12.52 -7.15
C THR A 125 -0.41 12.30 -8.08
N PRO A 126 -0.30 13.05 -9.20
CA PRO A 126 0.85 13.01 -10.12
C PRO A 126 2.15 13.58 -9.55
N ALA A 127 2.30 13.62 -8.22
CA ALA A 127 3.50 14.02 -7.50
C ALA A 127 3.80 13.02 -6.39
N TRP A 128 5.09 12.84 -6.07
CA TRP A 128 5.49 12.01 -4.94
C TRP A 128 4.88 12.54 -3.65
N THR A 129 4.01 11.73 -3.06
CA THR A 129 3.30 12.04 -1.82
C THR A 129 3.61 10.97 -0.78
N ARG A 130 4.08 11.39 0.38
CA ARG A 130 4.28 10.57 1.57
C ARG A 130 3.00 10.63 2.39
N PHE A 131 2.30 9.51 2.45
CA PHE A 131 1.16 9.32 3.32
C PHE A 131 1.66 8.79 4.67
N ILE A 132 1.37 9.53 5.74
CA ILE A 132 1.62 9.14 7.12
C ILE A 132 0.28 8.70 7.71
N VAL A 133 0.11 7.39 7.91
CA VAL A 133 -1.15 6.79 8.37
C VAL A 133 -0.96 6.24 9.79
N PRO A 134 -1.46 6.93 10.84
CA PRO A 134 -1.49 6.40 12.19
C PRO A 134 -2.29 5.11 12.28
N TYR A 135 -1.93 4.22 13.19
CA TYR A 135 -2.71 3.02 13.46
C TYR A 135 -4.17 3.32 13.84
N SER A 136 -4.44 4.47 14.47
CA SER A 136 -5.79 4.92 14.81
C SER A 136 -6.66 5.27 13.60
N GLU A 137 -6.07 5.53 12.44
CA GLU A 137 -6.78 5.83 11.18
C GLU A 137 -6.96 4.61 10.27
N LEU A 138 -6.50 3.44 10.73
CA LEU A 138 -6.76 2.16 10.07
C LEU A 138 -8.10 1.60 10.55
N HIS A 139 -9.13 1.80 9.74
CA HIS A 139 -10.50 1.42 10.10
C HIS A 139 -10.76 -0.06 9.82
N PRO A 140 -11.43 -0.79 10.73
CA PRO A 140 -11.79 -2.18 10.52
C PRO A 140 -12.80 -2.31 9.38
N HIS A 141 -12.60 -3.32 8.53
CA HIS A 141 -13.51 -3.64 7.43
C HIS A 141 -13.97 -5.09 7.53
N ARG A 142 -15.30 -5.28 7.63
CA ARG A 142 -15.97 -6.59 7.80
C ARG A 142 -15.50 -7.38 9.04
N THR A 143 -15.07 -6.67 10.07
CA THR A 143 -14.60 -7.21 11.36
C THR A 143 -14.92 -6.21 12.47
N GLU A 144 -15.07 -6.70 13.70
CA GLU A 144 -15.21 -5.87 14.91
C GLU A 144 -13.89 -5.75 15.68
N ALA A 145 -12.84 -6.42 15.20
CA ALA A 145 -11.57 -6.45 15.88
C ALA A 145 -10.87 -5.07 15.81
N THR A 146 -10.16 -4.71 16.87
CA THR A 146 -9.24 -3.57 16.88
C THR A 146 -7.88 -4.01 16.36
N LEU A 147 -7.16 -3.13 15.66
CA LEU A 147 -5.83 -3.44 15.13
C LEU A 147 -4.86 -3.74 16.29
N ALA A 148 -4.30 -4.95 16.33
CA ALA A 148 -3.15 -5.29 17.16
C ALA A 148 -1.87 -5.17 16.31
N PRO A 149 -1.06 -4.11 16.47
CA PRO A 149 0.09 -3.85 15.58
C PRO A 149 1.07 -5.02 15.46
N GLU A 150 1.36 -5.73 16.55
CA GLU A 150 2.24 -6.90 16.63
C GLU A 150 1.80 -8.07 15.73
N SER A 151 0.54 -8.06 15.29
CA SER A 151 -0.05 -9.11 14.46
C SER A 151 -0.04 -8.79 12.96
N ILE A 152 0.52 -7.64 12.54
CA ILE A 152 0.58 -7.23 11.13
C ILE A 152 1.39 -8.23 10.30
N LEU A 153 0.74 -8.79 9.27
CA LEU A 153 1.32 -9.77 8.34
C LEU A 153 1.69 -9.15 6.99
N SER A 154 0.90 -8.18 6.53
CA SER A 154 1.15 -7.54 5.24
C SER A 154 0.47 -6.18 5.12
N VAL A 155 1.07 -5.31 4.32
CA VAL A 155 0.52 -4.04 3.88
C VAL A 155 0.33 -4.10 2.37
N ALA A 156 -0.78 -3.59 1.85
CA ALA A 156 -1.08 -3.57 0.43
C ALA A 156 -1.60 -2.21 -0.02
N ILE A 157 -1.28 -1.85 -1.27
CA ILE A 157 -1.91 -0.75 -1.98
C ILE A 157 -2.91 -1.37 -2.94
N VAL A 158 -4.17 -0.96 -2.83
CA VAL A 158 -5.30 -1.59 -3.52
C VAL A 158 -6.02 -0.54 -4.37
N ALA A 159 -6.10 -0.79 -5.68
CA ALA A 159 -7.05 -0.13 -6.55
C ALA A 159 -8.37 -0.90 -6.45
N ILE A 160 -9.45 -0.26 -6.00
CA ILE A 160 -10.74 -0.93 -5.78
C ILE A 160 -11.94 0.01 -5.95
N GLY A 161 -13.09 -0.54 -6.33
CA GLY A 161 -14.40 0.12 -6.22
C GLY A 161 -14.86 0.84 -7.48
N THR A 162 -13.96 1.10 -8.43
CA THR A 162 -14.27 1.70 -9.73
C THR A 162 -13.45 1.01 -10.84
N ALA A 163 -13.91 1.13 -12.09
CA ALA A 163 -13.15 0.72 -13.26
C ALA A 163 -12.24 1.85 -13.73
N PHE A 164 -10.92 1.64 -13.73
CA PHE A 164 -9.94 2.62 -14.19
C PHE A 164 -8.60 1.96 -14.57
N ASP A 165 -7.79 2.69 -15.33
CA ASP A 165 -6.40 2.34 -15.63
C ASP A 165 -5.53 2.57 -14.40
N VAL A 166 -4.97 1.49 -13.86
CA VAL A 166 -4.16 1.51 -12.66
C VAL A 166 -2.72 1.80 -13.05
N ASP A 167 -2.19 2.90 -12.53
CA ASP A 167 -0.77 3.25 -12.66
C ASP A 167 -0.30 3.96 -11.39
N VAL A 168 0.28 3.21 -10.45
CA VAL A 168 0.83 3.78 -9.21
C VAL A 168 2.22 3.25 -8.92
N GLY A 169 3.17 4.15 -8.68
CA GLY A 169 4.52 3.83 -8.23
C GLY A 169 4.62 3.89 -6.72
N VAL A 170 5.24 2.88 -6.11
CA VAL A 170 5.67 2.89 -4.70
C VAL A 170 7.17 3.06 -4.65
N ARG A 171 7.64 4.09 -3.93
CA ARG A 171 9.08 4.34 -3.73
C ARG A 171 9.57 3.82 -2.39
N ARG A 172 8.82 4.09 -1.31
CA ARG A 172 9.17 3.67 0.06
C ARG A 172 7.93 3.19 0.79
N LEU A 173 8.11 2.21 1.65
CA LEU A 173 7.11 1.72 2.59
C LEU A 173 7.83 1.42 3.91
N GLY A 174 7.20 1.79 5.02
CA GLY A 174 7.79 1.56 6.34
C GLY A 174 6.84 1.87 7.48
N PHE A 175 7.43 1.92 8.67
CA PHE A 175 6.76 2.29 9.91
C PHE A 175 7.40 3.54 10.49
N TYR A 176 6.71 4.22 11.40
CA TYR A 176 7.27 5.39 12.06
C TYR A 176 6.97 5.44 13.56
N ARG A 177 7.76 6.22 14.30
CA ARG A 177 7.61 6.47 15.74
C ARG A 177 7.28 7.92 16.03
#